data_AF-A0A8J7F747-F1
#
_entry.id   AF-A0A8J7F747-F1
#
_cell.length_a   1.000
_cell.length_b   1.000
_cell.length_c   1.000
_cell.angle_alpha   90.00
_cell.angle_beta   90.00
_cell.angle_gamma   90.00
#
_symmetry.space_group_name_H-M   'P 1'
#
loop_
_entity.id
_entity.type
_entity.pdbx_description
1 polymer ?
#
loop_
_entity_poly.entity_id
_entity_poly.type
_entity_poly.pdbx_seq_one_letter_code
_entity_poly.pdbx_strand_id
1 'polypeptide(L)' 'MDTERKAEDPSLVCTCNDLYVDDIAEAIAFGEEEYREIFAVHGLQPRCAECRCHVEQLVNEIA' A
#
# COMPACT_ATOMS: atom_id res chain seq x y z
N MET A 1 11.18 -6.39 2.52
CA MET A 1 10.82 -5.57 1.34
C MET A 1 12.09 -5.36 0.52
N ASP A 2 11.97 -5.23 -0.79
CA ASP A 2 13.11 -4.89 -1.65
C ASP A 2 13.30 -3.36 -1.64
N THR A 3 14.32 -2.90 -0.93
CA THR A 3 14.56 -1.46 -0.72
C THR A 3 15.20 -0.80 -1.92
N GLU A 4 15.98 -1.54 -2.73
CA GLU A 4 16.60 -1.00 -3.94
C GLU A 4 15.52 -0.69 -4.97
N ARG A 5 14.62 -1.65 -5.21
CA ARG A 5 13.48 -1.47 -6.10
C ARG A 5 12.54 -0.35 -5.64
N LYS A 6 12.32 -0.21 -4.33
CA LYS A 6 11.48 0.88 -3.79
C LYS A 6 12.11 2.27 -3.97
N ALA A 7 13.44 2.37 -4.02
CA ALA A 7 14.12 3.65 -4.25
C ALA A 7 14.03 4.12 -5.71
N GLU A 8 13.77 3.21 -6.65
CA GLU A 8 13.66 3.50 -8.08
C GLU A 8 12.30 4.10 -8.46
N ASP A 9 11.24 3.77 -7.72
CA ASP A 9 9.88 4.25 -7.97
C ASP A 9 9.22 4.77 -6.68
N PRO A 10 9.09 6.12 -6.53
CA PRO A 10 8.49 6.71 -5.34
C PRO A 10 6.99 6.41 -5.20
N SER A 11 6.31 5.97 -6.25
CA SER A 11 4.90 5.55 -6.17
C SER A 11 4.74 4.13 -5.65
N LEU A 12 5.80 3.31 -5.64
CA LEU A 12 5.76 1.92 -5.19
C LEU A 12 5.75 1.83 -3.66
N VAL A 13 4.66 1.36 -3.09
CA VAL A 13 4.46 1.24 -1.64
C VAL A 13 4.93 -0.11 -1.11
N CYS A 14 4.54 -1.20 -1.76
CA CYS A 14 4.86 -2.58 -1.39
C CYS A 14 5.50 -3.34 -2.54
N THR A 15 6.81 -3.59 -2.47
CA THR A 15 7.50 -4.37 -3.52
C THR A 15 7.16 -5.86 -3.50
N CYS A 16 6.53 -6.36 -2.43
CA CYS A 16 6.05 -7.73 -2.39
C CYS A 16 4.84 -7.91 -3.30
N ASN A 17 3.85 -7.04 -3.22
CA ASN A 17 2.59 -7.23 -3.94
C ASN A 17 2.38 -6.28 -5.10
N ASP A 18 3.41 -5.49 -5.44
CA ASP A 18 3.32 -4.42 -6.43
C ASP A 18 2.12 -3.50 -6.15
N LEU A 19 2.04 -3.04 -4.90
CA LEU A 19 1.04 -2.07 -4.44
C LEU A 19 1.62 -0.66 -4.54
N TYR A 20 0.92 0.24 -5.21
CA TYR A 20 1.32 1.62 -5.47
C TYR A 20 0.45 2.62 -4.70
N VAL A 21 0.84 3.90 -4.69
CA VAL A 21 0.08 4.98 -4.04
C VAL A 21 -1.35 5.08 -4.60
N ASP A 22 -1.52 4.95 -5.92
CA ASP A 22 -2.83 5.02 -6.57
C ASP A 22 -3.76 3.88 -6.13
N ASP A 23 -3.22 2.68 -5.90
CA ASP A 23 -4.00 1.54 -5.38
C ASP A 23 -4.53 1.83 -3.96
N ILE A 24 -3.74 2.54 -3.13
CA ILE A 24 -4.17 2.96 -1.79
C ILE A 24 -5.28 4.02 -1.90
N ALA A 25 -5.10 5.01 -2.77
CA ALA A 25 -6.10 6.04 -3.00
C ALA A 25 -7.43 5.44 -3.52
N GLU A 26 -7.36 4.43 -4.40
CA GLU A 26 -8.54 3.69 -4.87
C GLU A 26 -9.23 2.95 -3.72
N ALA A 27 -8.48 2.23 -2.86
CA ALA A 27 -9.07 1.54 -1.71
C ALA A 27 -9.76 2.51 -0.73
N ILE A 28 -9.17 3.67 -0.46
CA ILE A 28 -9.78 4.73 0.36
C ILE A 28 -11.05 5.26 -0.31
N ALA A 29 -11.06 5.45 -1.63
CA ALA A 29 -12.27 5.85 -2.37
C ALA A 29 -13.40 4.81 -2.29
N PHE A 30 -13.06 3.52 -2.09
CA PHE A 30 -14.02 2.46 -1.76
C PHE A 30 -14.46 2.42 -0.29
N GLY A 31 -13.86 3.25 0.57
CA GLY A 31 -14.16 3.35 2.00
C GLY A 31 -13.27 2.48 2.89
N GLU A 32 -12.18 1.94 2.35
CA GLU A 32 -11.26 1.07 3.09
C GLU A 32 -10.02 1.84 3.58
N GLU A 33 -9.86 1.92 4.90
CA GLU A 33 -8.72 2.57 5.56
C GLU A 33 -7.83 1.56 6.32
N GLU A 34 -8.35 0.36 6.55
CA GLU A 34 -7.65 -0.67 7.32
C GLU A 34 -6.59 -1.39 6.47
N TYR A 35 -5.39 -1.56 7.02
CA TYR A 35 -4.23 -2.10 6.30
C TYR A 35 -4.50 -3.42 5.58
N ARG A 36 -5.33 -4.31 6.14
CA ARG A 36 -5.66 -5.58 5.48
C ARG A 36 -6.70 -5.43 4.39
N GLU A 37 -7.68 -4.56 4.59
CA GLU A 37 -8.77 -4.34 3.63
C GLU A 37 -8.27 -3.61 2.39
N ILE A 38 -7.33 -2.68 2.54
CA ILE A 38 -6.65 -2.03 1.41
C ILE A 38 -6.02 -3.05 0.46
N PHE A 39 -5.37 -4.10 0.99
CA PHE A 39 -4.84 -5.18 0.13
C PHE A 39 -5.95 -6.06 -0.45
N ALA A 40 -7.03 -6.30 0.31
CA ALA A 40 -8.12 -7.15 -0.09
C ALA A 40 -8.91 -6.60 -1.29
N VAL A 41 -9.09 -5.26 -1.39
CA VAL A 41 -9.70 -4.58 -2.55
C VAL A 41 -9.02 -5.00 -3.86
N HIS A 42 -7.70 -5.19 -3.82
CA HIS A 42 -6.88 -5.55 -4.98
C HIS A 42 -6.66 -7.06 -5.14
N GLY A 43 -7.36 -7.89 -4.36
CA GLY A 43 -7.19 -9.35 -4.37
C GLY A 43 -5.84 -9.82 -3.81
N LEU A 44 -5.19 -8.99 -2.99
CA LEU A 44 -3.88 -9.23 -2.41
C LEU A 44 -3.98 -9.60 -0.93
N GLN A 45 -2.89 -10.16 -0.39
CA GLN A 45 -2.72 -10.34 1.06
C GLN A 45 -1.33 -9.85 1.48
N PRO A 46 -1.18 -9.21 2.65
CA PRO A 46 0.13 -8.80 3.15
C PRO A 46 1.12 -9.97 3.23
N ARG A 47 2.36 -9.77 2.73
CA ARG A 47 3.43 -10.79 2.78
C ARG A 47 4.38 -10.57 3.95
N CYS A 48 5.38 -9.70 3.78
CA CYS A 48 6.37 -9.39 4.84
C CYS A 48 5.90 -8.32 5.84
N ALA A 49 4.83 -7.60 5.51
CA ALA A 49 4.24 -6.48 6.28
C ALA A 49 5.16 -5.26 6.53
N GLU A 50 6.34 -5.19 5.92
CA GLU A 50 7.27 -4.06 6.11
C GLU A 50 6.76 -2.74 5.53
N CYS A 51 5.80 -2.76 4.60
CA CYS A 51 5.19 -1.54 4.05
C CYS A 51 4.10 -0.94 4.95
N ARG A 52 3.75 -1.58 6.07
CA ARG A 52 2.61 -1.20 6.92
C ARG A 52 2.64 0.25 7.36
N CYS A 53 3.76 0.71 7.93
CA CYS A 53 3.87 2.10 8.39
C CYS A 53 3.71 3.11 7.23
N HIS A 54 4.17 2.76 6.03
CA HIS A 54 4.02 3.63 4.85
C HIS A 54 2.56 3.67 4.37
N VAL A 55 1.86 2.53 4.38
CA VAL A 55 0.42 2.48 4.07
C VAL A 55 -0.37 3.32 5.08
N GLU A 56 -0.13 3.13 6.38
CA GLU A 56 -0.81 3.89 7.44
C GLU A 56 -0.52 5.40 7.34
N GLN A 57 0.70 5.79 6.95
CA GLN A 57 1.01 7.19 6.68
C GLN A 57 0.18 7.73 5.50
N LEU A 58 0.14 7.03 4.37
CA LEU A 58 -0.60 7.46 3.18
C LEU A 58 -2.11 7.56 3.45
N VAL A 59 -2.68 6.61 4.20
CA VAL A 59 -4.09 6.67 4.62
C VAL A 59 -4.37 7.96 5.40
N ASN A 60 -3.53 8.31 6.38
CA ASN A 60 -3.68 9.54 7.16
C ASN A 60 -3.49 10.83 6.34
N GLU A 61 -2.76 10.77 5.22
CA GLU A 61 -2.51 11.91 4.33
C GLU A 61 -3.63 12.09 3.28
N ILE A 62 -4.32 11.02 2.91
CA ILE A 62 -5.30 10.99 1.81
C ILE A 62 -6.76 11.02 2.32
N ALA A 63 -7.07 10.29 3.41
CA ALA A 63 -8.43 10.19 3.97
C ALA A 63 -8.87 11.49 4.67
#